data_AF-A0A4Y9XNX0-F1
#
_entry.id   AF-A0A4Y9XNX0-F1
#
_cell.length_a   1.000
_cell.length_b   1.000
_cell.length_c   1.000
_cell.angle_alpha   90.00
_cell.angle_beta   90.00
_cell.angle_gamma   90.00
#
_symmetry.space_group_name_H-M   'P 1'
#
loop_
_entity.id
_entity.type
_entity.pdbx_description
1 polymer ?
#
loop_
_entity_poly.entity_id
_entity_poly.type
_entity_poly.pdbx_seq_one_letter_code
_entity_poly.pdbx_strand_id
1 'polypeptide(L)'
;MADADTHLDAPPLKPPLANTSAPRDREPPEADLAKLRKWQEDRIARKLRGEYESAVLHLAEMVNNNLSTPLRLASIRVEGAARTRQSFLSALVTPFLPLPVSPSFSASSVDNQSTLEDVLHKARHVGSLLQETDIFQTVEARLEGSRDFLARPGDVDLVFRTRERGRFYLNTSTQVGNNEGGASATCRMRNAFGGAELFQANLSFATTTRVAFSASLSAPLLPYLPYASSVSPNPDLNTRGEISVFGHERDNTSFASSFEGVRGLRAAVRTGTLRKGTHEFAYEGVLRHIGNLAPTASISIREAAGPSMKSALSHTYMRDTRDDALLGTRGSYVKVSHELAGLGGDASFYKTEGATQLARRLVPGVEWVPLGLGRAEGAALG
;
A
#
# COMPACT_ATOMS: atom_id res chain seq x y z
N MET A 1 28.58 -53.56 5.14
CA MET A 1 28.64 -52.58 6.25
C MET A 1 27.80 -51.41 5.78
N ALA A 2 26.47 -51.54 5.83
CA ALA A 2 25.62 -51.31 7.00
C ALA A 2 25.52 -49.82 7.27
N ASP A 3 24.40 -49.26 6.78
CA ASP A 3 24.00 -47.86 6.78
C ASP A 3 24.11 -47.22 8.17
N ALA A 4 24.71 -46.04 8.22
CA ALA A 4 24.66 -45.19 9.39
C ALA A 4 23.36 -44.38 9.33
N ASP A 5 22.31 -44.93 9.92
CA ASP A 5 21.08 -44.19 10.21
C ASP A 5 21.40 -43.00 11.13
N THR A 6 21.60 -41.82 10.55
CA THR A 6 21.58 -40.55 11.28
C THR A 6 20.16 -40.27 11.73
N HIS A 7 19.81 -40.84 12.88
CA HIS A 7 18.60 -40.51 13.63
C HIS A 7 18.66 -39.02 14.01
N LEU A 8 17.84 -38.19 13.37
CA LEU A 8 17.62 -36.80 13.77
C LEU A 8 16.80 -36.81 15.06
N ASP A 9 17.46 -36.89 16.22
CA ASP A 9 16.79 -36.76 17.51
C ASP A 9 16.27 -35.32 17.67
N ALA A 10 14.96 -35.20 17.82
CA ALA A 10 14.33 -33.92 18.11
C ALA A 10 14.80 -33.43 19.49
N PRO A 11 15.16 -32.13 19.64
CA PRO A 11 15.62 -31.61 20.92
C PRO A 11 14.55 -31.77 22.02
N PRO A 12 14.96 -31.99 23.28
CA PRO A 12 14.04 -32.20 24.38
C PRO A 12 13.19 -30.95 24.63
N LEU A 13 11.87 -31.14 24.66
CA LEU A 13 10.85 -30.12 24.86
C LEU A 13 11.15 -29.26 26.09
N LYS A 14 11.38 -27.94 25.89
CA LYS A 14 11.50 -26.97 26.98
C LYS A 14 10.15 -26.26 27.17
N PRO A 15 9.46 -26.47 28.29
CA PRO A 15 8.15 -25.86 28.51
C PRO A 15 8.29 -24.34 28.69
N PRO A 16 7.33 -23.59 28.14
CA PRO A 16 6.46 -22.84 29.03
C PRO A 16 5.01 -23.18 28.68
N LEU A 17 4.58 -24.38 29.05
CA LEU A 17 3.17 -24.76 28.89
C LEU A 17 2.49 -24.46 30.22
N ALA A 18 1.55 -23.51 30.20
CA ALA A 18 0.77 -23.16 31.37
C ALA A 18 0.27 -24.43 32.07
N ASN A 19 0.65 -24.59 33.33
CA ASN A 19 0.10 -25.62 34.21
C ASN A 19 -1.42 -25.37 34.26
N THR A 20 -2.20 -26.14 33.51
CA THR A 20 -3.66 -26.10 33.60
C THR A 20 -3.99 -26.70 34.96
N SER A 21 -4.02 -25.84 35.98
CA SER A 21 -4.47 -26.15 37.32
C SER A 21 -5.80 -26.91 37.25
N ALA A 22 -5.79 -28.09 37.87
CA ALA A 22 -6.90 -28.97 38.23
C ALA A 22 -8.01 -29.27 37.17
N PRO A 23 -8.31 -30.56 36.89
CA PRO A 23 -9.37 -30.98 35.96
C PRO A 23 -10.80 -30.47 36.21
N ARG A 24 -11.08 -29.80 37.34
CA ARG A 24 -12.42 -29.34 37.76
C ARG A 24 -12.43 -27.90 38.28
N ASP A 25 -11.47 -27.09 37.88
CA ASP A 25 -11.35 -25.71 38.37
C ASP A 25 -12.61 -24.88 37.99
N ARG A 26 -13.32 -24.37 38.99
CA ARG A 26 -14.57 -23.57 38.88
C ARG A 26 -15.72 -24.26 38.12
N GLU A 27 -15.95 -25.55 38.35
CA GLU A 27 -17.11 -26.26 37.79
C GLU A 27 -18.45 -25.72 38.38
N PRO A 28 -19.43 -25.30 37.55
CA PRO A 28 -20.76 -24.93 38.00
C PRO A 28 -21.50 -26.12 38.65
N PRO A 29 -22.39 -25.90 39.63
CA PRO A 29 -23.21 -26.97 40.20
C PRO A 29 -24.17 -27.59 39.17
N GLU A 30 -24.46 -28.90 39.31
CA GLU A 30 -25.23 -29.71 38.34
C GLU A 30 -26.67 -29.25 38.06
N ALA A 31 -27.22 -28.35 38.90
CA ALA A 31 -28.56 -27.81 38.72
C ALA A 31 -28.71 -26.95 37.45
N ASP A 32 -27.64 -26.33 36.95
CA ASP A 32 -27.68 -25.41 35.81
C ASP A 32 -27.04 -26.05 34.54
N LEU A 33 -27.76 -26.97 33.90
CA LEU A 33 -27.30 -27.71 32.72
C LEU A 33 -26.76 -26.81 31.58
N ALA A 34 -27.34 -25.62 31.38
CA ALA A 34 -26.89 -24.68 30.37
C ALA A 34 -25.52 -24.05 30.69
N LYS A 35 -25.26 -23.74 31.98
CA LYS A 35 -23.96 -23.21 32.43
C LYS A 35 -22.88 -24.29 32.38
N LEU A 36 -23.23 -25.53 32.69
CA LEU A 36 -22.33 -26.68 32.58
C LEU A 36 -21.89 -26.94 31.14
N ARG A 37 -22.82 -26.96 30.18
CA ARG A 37 -22.47 -27.10 28.74
C ARG A 37 -21.51 -26.01 28.29
N LYS A 38 -21.82 -24.75 28.60
CA LYS A 38 -20.96 -23.62 28.23
C LYS A 38 -19.57 -23.73 28.87
N TRP A 39 -19.50 -24.13 30.15
CA TRP A 39 -18.22 -24.36 30.82
C TRP A 39 -17.40 -25.48 30.16
N GLN A 40 -18.06 -26.56 29.71
CA GLN A 40 -17.39 -27.65 28.97
C GLN A 40 -16.89 -27.18 27.60
N GLU A 41 -17.70 -26.44 26.85
CA GLU A 41 -17.31 -25.83 25.57
C GLU A 41 -16.11 -24.89 25.74
N ASP A 42 -16.17 -23.97 26.71
CA ASP A 42 -15.08 -23.03 27.02
C ASP A 42 -13.82 -23.75 27.49
N ARG A 43 -13.96 -24.88 28.18
CA ARG A 43 -12.83 -25.73 28.59
C ARG A 43 -12.18 -26.41 27.38
N ILE A 44 -12.98 -27.00 26.50
CA ILE A 44 -12.48 -27.66 25.29
C ILE A 44 -11.80 -26.61 24.40
N ALA A 45 -12.39 -25.44 24.22
CA ALA A 45 -11.82 -24.34 23.46
C ALA A 45 -10.48 -23.87 24.05
N ARG A 46 -10.37 -23.72 25.38
CA ARG A 46 -9.10 -23.39 26.04
C ARG A 46 -8.04 -24.46 25.84
N LYS A 47 -8.41 -25.74 25.97
CA LYS A 47 -7.48 -26.86 25.76
C LYS A 47 -6.97 -26.88 24.31
N LEU A 48 -7.87 -26.81 23.34
CA LEU A 48 -7.52 -26.77 21.92
C LEU A 48 -6.61 -25.57 21.64
N ARG A 49 -6.94 -24.39 22.15
CA ARG A 49 -6.10 -23.19 22.00
C ARG A 49 -4.70 -23.40 22.57
N GLY A 50 -4.58 -23.99 23.76
CA GLY A 50 -3.28 -24.31 24.37
C GLY A 50 -2.47 -25.30 23.53
N GLU A 51 -3.10 -26.36 23.01
CA GLU A 51 -2.46 -27.33 22.12
C GLU A 51 -1.98 -26.67 20.81
N TYR A 52 -2.80 -25.80 20.21
CA TYR A 52 -2.42 -25.02 19.02
C TYR A 52 -1.26 -24.07 19.29
N GLU A 53 -1.31 -23.31 20.38
CA GLU A 53 -0.23 -22.39 20.78
C GLU A 53 1.08 -23.16 20.99
N SER A 54 1.01 -24.34 21.63
CA SER A 54 2.17 -25.22 21.83
C SER A 54 2.74 -25.75 20.52
N ALA A 55 1.88 -26.21 19.62
CA ALA A 55 2.29 -26.73 18.32
C ALA A 55 2.97 -25.65 17.46
N VAL A 56 2.46 -24.41 17.50
CA VAL A 56 3.05 -23.27 16.79
C VAL A 56 4.42 -22.90 17.37
N LEU A 57 4.57 -22.87 18.70
CA LEU A 57 5.86 -22.60 19.34
C LEU A 57 6.89 -23.67 19.01
N HIS A 58 6.49 -24.94 19.04
CA HIS A 58 7.37 -26.05 18.71
C HIS A 58 7.81 -25.99 17.24
N LEU A 59 6.89 -25.70 16.32
CA LEU A 59 7.24 -25.50 14.91
C LEU A 59 8.24 -24.35 14.75
N ALA A 60 8.02 -23.23 15.43
CA ALA A 60 8.93 -22.09 15.39
C ALA A 60 10.32 -22.45 15.92
N GLU A 61 10.42 -23.23 17.01
CA GLU A 61 11.70 -23.70 17.54
C GLU A 61 12.41 -24.65 16.58
N MET A 62 11.70 -25.62 15.99
CA MET A 62 12.26 -26.53 14.99
C MET A 62 12.79 -25.77 13.77
N VAL A 63 12.05 -24.77 13.29
CA VAL A 63 12.50 -23.91 12.18
C VAL A 63 13.74 -23.13 12.58
N ASN A 64 13.74 -22.53 13.78
CA ASN A 64 14.86 -21.72 14.27
C ASN A 64 16.15 -22.54 14.43
N ASN A 65 16.04 -23.78 14.90
CA ASN A 65 17.17 -24.69 15.06
C ASN A 65 17.74 -25.18 13.71
N ASN A 66 16.96 -25.11 12.63
CA ASN A 66 17.33 -25.58 11.29
C ASN A 66 17.60 -24.43 10.30
N LEU A 67 17.73 -23.18 10.75
CA LEU A 67 17.92 -22.02 9.88
C LEU A 67 19.21 -22.11 9.03
N SER A 68 20.27 -22.69 9.59
CA SER A 68 21.57 -22.86 8.91
C SER A 68 21.61 -24.04 7.93
N THR A 69 20.53 -24.81 7.80
CA THR A 69 20.47 -25.94 6.87
C THR A 69 20.60 -25.41 5.43
N PRO A 70 21.55 -25.94 4.63
CA PRO A 70 21.73 -25.50 3.25
C PRO A 70 20.50 -25.89 2.43
N LEU A 71 19.87 -24.91 1.78
CA LEU A 71 18.63 -25.09 1.02
C LEU A 71 18.63 -24.18 -0.20
N ARG A 72 18.47 -24.75 -1.40
CA ARG A 72 18.51 -23.99 -2.65
C ARG A 72 17.13 -23.81 -3.26
N LEU A 73 16.83 -22.56 -3.63
CA LEU A 73 15.58 -22.21 -4.30
C LEU A 73 15.73 -22.41 -5.82
N ALA A 74 14.96 -23.34 -6.39
CA ALA A 74 14.94 -23.63 -7.83
C ALA A 74 13.95 -22.72 -8.57
N SER A 75 12.69 -22.74 -8.17
CA SER A 75 11.63 -21.95 -8.81
C SER A 75 10.70 -21.28 -7.80
N ILE A 76 10.01 -20.23 -8.25
CA ILE A 76 8.93 -19.58 -7.50
C ILE A 76 7.68 -19.63 -8.36
N ARG A 77 6.60 -20.20 -7.84
CA ARG A 77 5.32 -20.39 -8.52
C ARG A 77 4.23 -19.61 -7.80
N VAL A 78 3.41 -18.89 -8.55
CA VAL A 78 2.23 -18.20 -8.02
C VAL A 78 0.98 -18.87 -8.59
N GLU A 79 0.21 -19.51 -7.73
CA GLU A 79 -1.03 -20.20 -8.07
C GLU A 79 -2.25 -19.37 -7.66
N GLY A 80 -3.37 -19.54 -8.37
CA GLY A 80 -4.64 -18.86 -8.07
C GLY A 80 -4.77 -17.44 -8.62
N ALA A 81 -3.82 -17.01 -9.46
CA ALA A 81 -3.77 -15.68 -10.07
C ALA A 81 -4.29 -15.70 -11.53
N ALA A 82 -5.58 -15.99 -11.73
CA ALA A 82 -6.17 -16.23 -13.04
C ALA A 82 -6.28 -14.98 -13.94
N ARG A 83 -6.34 -13.77 -13.39
CA ARG A 83 -6.58 -12.51 -14.11
C ARG A 83 -5.38 -11.56 -14.10
N THR A 84 -4.35 -11.88 -13.33
CA THR A 84 -3.08 -11.15 -13.34
C THR A 84 -2.19 -11.61 -14.50
N ARG A 85 -1.41 -10.71 -15.08
CA ARG A 85 -0.49 -11.03 -16.17
C ARG A 85 0.69 -11.82 -15.63
N GLN A 86 1.04 -12.90 -16.31
CA GLN A 86 2.24 -13.67 -15.99
C GLN A 86 3.52 -12.82 -16.09
N SER A 87 3.58 -11.88 -17.03
CA SER A 87 4.73 -10.96 -17.17
C SER A 87 4.89 -10.01 -15.98
N PHE A 88 3.79 -9.60 -15.36
CA PHE A 88 3.82 -8.79 -14.15
C PHE A 88 4.32 -9.61 -12.95
N LEU A 89 3.75 -10.80 -12.76
CA LEU A 89 4.18 -11.70 -11.69
C LEU A 89 5.65 -12.14 -11.86
N SER A 90 6.07 -12.45 -13.09
CA SER A 90 7.46 -12.79 -13.35
C SER A 90 8.38 -11.62 -13.07
N ALA A 91 8.03 -10.39 -13.45
CA ALA A 91 8.84 -9.21 -13.14
C ALA A 91 9.00 -8.99 -11.62
N LEU A 92 7.97 -9.28 -10.81
CA LEU A 92 8.05 -9.20 -9.35
C LEU A 92 8.96 -10.29 -8.75
N VAL A 93 8.95 -11.49 -9.34
CA VAL A 93 9.59 -12.69 -8.78
C VAL A 93 11.04 -12.88 -9.25
N THR A 94 11.33 -12.48 -10.49
CA THR A 94 12.66 -12.61 -11.13
C THR A 94 13.84 -12.14 -10.26
N PRO A 95 13.79 -11.00 -9.55
CA PRO A 95 14.93 -10.55 -8.72
C PRO A 95 15.26 -11.49 -7.55
N PHE A 96 14.34 -12.35 -7.12
CA PHE A 96 14.58 -13.30 -6.02
C PHE A 96 15.16 -14.64 -6.49
N LEU A 97 15.03 -14.92 -7.79
CA LEU A 97 15.60 -16.11 -8.40
C LEU A 97 17.13 -15.94 -8.56
N PRO A 98 17.89 -17.03 -8.41
CA PRO A 98 19.32 -16.98 -8.69
C PRO A 98 19.54 -16.61 -10.16
N LEU A 99 20.18 -15.47 -10.41
CA LEU A 99 20.55 -15.06 -11.76
C LEU A 99 21.45 -16.15 -12.38
N PRO A 100 21.15 -16.63 -13.60
CA PRO A 100 22.05 -17.54 -14.29
C PRO A 100 23.33 -16.77 -14.59
N VAL A 101 24.37 -17.04 -13.80
CA VAL A 101 25.73 -16.56 -14.08
C VAL A 101 26.07 -17.06 -15.48
N SER A 102 26.35 -16.15 -16.41
CA SER A 102 26.84 -16.52 -17.74
C SER A 102 28.04 -17.47 -17.56
N PRO A 103 28.17 -18.53 -18.37
CA PRO A 103 29.22 -19.53 -18.20
C PRO A 103 30.56 -18.93 -18.64
N SER A 104 31.14 -18.05 -17.81
CA SER A 104 32.56 -17.76 -17.89
C SER A 104 33.30 -18.97 -17.34
N PHE A 105 33.82 -19.78 -18.25
CA PHE A 105 34.81 -20.82 -17.99
C PHE A 105 35.91 -20.21 -17.10
N SER A 106 36.11 -20.78 -15.92
CA SER A 106 36.93 -20.24 -14.81
C SER A 106 36.18 -19.27 -13.88
N ALA A 107 35.33 -19.82 -13.04
CA ALA A 107 35.25 -19.37 -11.66
C ALA A 107 34.97 -20.60 -10.81
N SER A 108 35.89 -20.89 -9.88
CA SER A 108 35.64 -21.69 -8.70
C SER A 108 34.24 -21.37 -8.19
N SER A 109 33.44 -22.42 -8.05
CA SER A 109 32.14 -22.41 -7.40
C SER A 109 32.27 -21.75 -6.02
N VAL A 110 32.08 -20.43 -5.96
CA VAL A 110 31.58 -19.80 -4.75
C VAL A 110 30.15 -20.28 -4.68
N ASP A 111 30.02 -21.41 -4.01
CA ASP A 111 28.80 -22.05 -3.61
C ASP A 111 27.96 -20.96 -2.93
N ASN A 112 27.04 -20.35 -3.67
CA ASN A 112 25.98 -19.53 -3.09
C ASN A 112 25.09 -20.52 -2.33
N GLN A 113 25.61 -21.00 -1.19
CA GLN A 113 24.90 -21.82 -0.24
C GLN A 113 23.83 -20.93 0.36
N SER A 114 22.69 -20.84 -0.32
CA SER A 114 21.51 -20.27 0.28
C SER A 114 21.10 -21.18 1.43
N THR A 115 20.79 -20.56 2.56
CA THR A 115 20.33 -21.26 3.75
C THR A 115 18.81 -21.31 3.77
N LEU A 116 18.23 -22.16 4.63
CA LEU A 116 16.79 -22.12 4.91
C LEU A 116 16.37 -20.71 5.35
N GLU A 117 17.20 -20.03 6.14
CA GLU A 117 16.98 -18.64 6.54
C GLU A 117 16.80 -17.72 5.33
N ASP A 118 17.72 -17.75 4.36
CA ASP A 118 17.65 -16.90 3.16
C ASP A 118 16.38 -17.17 2.35
N VAL A 119 16.00 -18.44 2.20
CA VAL A 119 14.78 -18.83 1.48
C VAL A 119 13.53 -18.32 2.20
N LEU A 120 13.49 -18.42 3.54
CA LEU A 120 12.38 -17.90 4.34
C LEU A 120 12.31 -16.37 4.29
N HIS A 121 13.44 -15.68 4.29
CA HIS A 121 13.48 -14.22 4.13
C HIS A 121 12.97 -13.79 2.75
N LYS A 122 13.41 -14.47 1.67
CA LYS A 122 12.89 -14.26 0.32
C LYS A 122 11.39 -14.53 0.24
N ALA A 123 10.92 -15.61 0.86
CA ALA A 123 9.50 -15.97 0.87
C ALA A 123 8.63 -14.93 1.58
N ARG A 124 9.08 -14.43 2.75
CA ARG A 124 8.41 -13.34 3.46
C ARG A 124 8.38 -12.06 2.63
N HIS A 125 9.49 -11.72 1.99
CA HIS A 125 9.58 -10.50 1.20
C HIS A 125 8.67 -10.56 -0.04
N VAL A 126 8.71 -11.66 -0.82
CA VAL A 126 7.79 -11.86 -1.95
C VAL A 126 6.34 -11.88 -1.49
N GLY A 127 6.03 -12.53 -0.37
CA GLY A 127 4.69 -12.50 0.23
C GLY A 127 4.23 -11.08 0.55
N SER A 128 5.11 -10.26 1.14
CA SER A 128 4.81 -8.85 1.44
C SER A 128 4.60 -8.01 0.18
N LEU A 129 5.39 -8.24 -0.88
CA LEU A 129 5.22 -7.57 -2.17
C LEU A 129 3.89 -7.94 -2.83
N LEU A 130 3.55 -9.23 -2.87
CA LEU A 130 2.26 -9.69 -3.39
C LEU A 130 1.10 -9.06 -2.62
N GLN A 131 1.23 -8.89 -1.29
CA GLN A 131 0.23 -8.21 -0.49
C GLN A 131 0.17 -6.70 -0.74
N GLU A 132 1.31 -6.04 -0.94
CA GLU A 132 1.42 -4.60 -1.23
C GLU A 132 0.77 -4.20 -2.57
N THR A 133 0.65 -5.14 -3.52
CA THR A 133 -0.07 -4.91 -4.79
C THR A 133 -1.57 -4.64 -4.61
N ASP A 134 -2.18 -5.00 -3.46
CA ASP A 134 -3.63 -4.94 -3.19
C ASP A 134 -4.50 -5.72 -4.21
N ILE A 135 -3.93 -6.70 -4.94
CA ILE A 135 -4.69 -7.54 -5.87
C ILE A 135 -5.12 -8.88 -5.26
N PHE A 136 -4.43 -9.35 -4.23
CA PHE A 136 -4.70 -10.63 -3.56
C PHE A 136 -5.35 -10.39 -2.19
N GLN A 137 -6.40 -11.16 -1.90
CA GLN A 137 -7.06 -11.19 -0.60
C GLN A 137 -6.28 -12.05 0.41
N THR A 138 -5.76 -13.19 -0.04
CA THR A 138 -4.96 -14.11 0.77
C THR A 138 -3.73 -14.55 -0.01
N VAL A 139 -2.59 -14.66 0.68
CA VAL A 139 -1.31 -15.12 0.14
C VAL A 139 -0.75 -16.14 1.12
N GLU A 140 -0.76 -17.41 0.73
CA GLU A 140 -0.17 -18.52 1.51
C GLU A 140 1.11 -18.98 0.82
N ALA A 141 2.24 -18.99 1.53
CA ALA A 141 3.51 -19.50 1.02
C ALA A 141 3.72 -20.95 1.48
N ARG A 142 4.14 -21.82 0.55
CA ARG A 142 4.50 -23.21 0.82
C ARG A 142 5.87 -23.51 0.22
N LEU A 143 6.70 -24.23 0.97
CA LEU A 143 7.91 -24.83 0.42
C LEU A 143 7.58 -26.25 -0.01
N GLU A 144 7.81 -26.56 -1.28
CA GLU A 144 7.67 -27.91 -1.83
C GLU A 144 9.03 -28.39 -2.37
N GLY A 145 9.23 -29.71 -2.42
CA GLY A 145 10.40 -30.26 -3.11
C GLY A 145 10.30 -29.94 -4.61
N SER A 146 11.43 -29.55 -5.22
CA SER A 146 11.42 -29.10 -6.61
C SER A 146 11.01 -30.22 -7.57
N ARG A 147 10.16 -29.88 -8.55
CA ARG A 147 9.67 -30.82 -9.58
C ARG A 147 10.36 -30.64 -10.93
N ASP A 148 11.30 -29.71 -11.04
CA ASP A 148 11.98 -29.39 -12.29
C ASP A 148 13.04 -30.43 -12.65
N PHE A 149 13.13 -30.78 -13.93
CA PHE A 149 14.10 -31.77 -14.43
C PHE A 149 15.57 -31.33 -14.26
N LEU A 150 15.81 -30.03 -14.08
CA LEU A 150 17.12 -29.43 -13.86
C LEU A 150 17.45 -29.24 -12.37
N ALA A 151 16.51 -29.58 -11.47
CA ALA A 151 16.69 -29.44 -10.04
C ALA A 151 17.64 -30.52 -9.48
N ARG A 152 18.49 -30.13 -8.54
CA ARG A 152 19.33 -31.06 -7.77
C ARG A 152 18.52 -31.69 -6.65
N PRO A 153 18.89 -32.90 -6.19
CA PRO A 153 18.31 -33.48 -4.97
C PRO A 153 18.50 -32.53 -3.78
N GLY A 154 17.40 -32.10 -3.17
CA GLY A 154 17.41 -31.12 -2.06
C GLY A 154 17.03 -29.69 -2.46
N ASP A 155 16.80 -29.41 -3.74
CA ASP A 155 16.22 -28.14 -4.18
C ASP A 155 14.74 -28.03 -3.81
N VAL A 156 14.31 -26.81 -3.50
CA VAL A 156 12.93 -26.49 -3.16
C VAL A 156 12.33 -25.48 -4.12
N ASP A 157 11.03 -25.62 -4.34
CA ASP A 157 10.18 -24.67 -5.02
C ASP A 157 9.36 -23.89 -3.98
N LEU A 158 9.23 -22.58 -4.21
CA LEU A 158 8.39 -21.72 -3.40
C LEU A 158 7.04 -21.49 -4.09
N VAL A 159 5.99 -22.10 -3.54
CA VAL A 159 4.64 -22.04 -4.12
C VAL A 159 3.78 -21.07 -3.30
N PHE A 160 3.37 -19.97 -3.93
CA PHE A 160 2.42 -19.02 -3.39
C PHE A 160 1.01 -19.35 -3.86
N ARG A 161 0.17 -19.84 -2.95
CA ARG A 161 -1.26 -20.01 -3.20
C ARG A 161 -1.97 -18.71 -2.88
N THR A 162 -2.49 -18.06 -3.91
CA THR A 162 -3.14 -16.75 -3.82
C THR A 162 -4.62 -16.83 -4.14
N ARG A 163 -5.41 -15.92 -3.54
CA ARG A 163 -6.81 -15.70 -3.91
C ARG A 163 -6.99 -14.26 -4.34
N GLU A 164 -7.36 -14.03 -5.59
CA GLU A 164 -7.59 -12.68 -6.11
C GLU A 164 -8.75 -11.97 -5.37
N ARG A 165 -8.56 -10.67 -5.12
CA ARG A 165 -9.56 -9.79 -4.53
C ARG A 165 -10.61 -9.39 -5.57
N GLY A 166 -11.80 -9.00 -5.10
CA GLY A 166 -12.84 -8.40 -5.95
C GLY A 166 -12.34 -7.13 -6.66
N ARG A 167 -12.62 -7.03 -7.96
CA ARG A 167 -12.12 -5.94 -8.83
C ARG A 167 -12.87 -4.63 -8.63
N PHE A 168 -14.20 -4.71 -8.61
CA PHE A 168 -15.07 -3.55 -8.62
C PHE A 168 -15.43 -3.13 -7.20
N TYR A 169 -15.33 -1.84 -6.95
CA TYR A 169 -15.78 -1.20 -5.73
C TYR A 169 -16.56 0.04 -6.15
N LEU A 170 -17.86 0.02 -5.86
CA LEU A 170 -18.75 1.16 -6.08
C LEU A 170 -19.17 1.69 -4.71
N ASN A 171 -18.96 2.99 -4.50
CA ASN A 171 -19.38 3.68 -3.30
C ASN A 171 -20.18 4.91 -3.70
N THR A 172 -21.41 4.99 -3.20
CA THR A 172 -22.26 6.17 -3.36
C THR A 172 -22.45 6.79 -1.98
N SER A 173 -22.01 8.02 -1.80
CA SER A 173 -22.13 8.74 -0.54
C SER A 173 -22.85 10.06 -0.74
N THR A 174 -23.77 10.37 0.15
CA THR A 174 -24.39 11.69 0.25
C THR A 174 -23.76 12.44 1.42
N GLN A 175 -23.43 13.70 1.21
CA GLN A 175 -22.88 14.59 2.22
C GLN A 175 -23.82 15.76 2.39
N VAL A 176 -24.19 16.06 3.63
CA VAL A 176 -25.02 17.21 3.98
C VAL A 176 -24.30 17.94 5.10
N GLY A 177 -23.94 19.20 4.87
CA GLY A 177 -23.20 20.01 5.84
C GLY A 177 -23.17 21.47 5.44
N ASN A 178 -23.18 22.38 6.43
CA ASN A 178 -23.12 23.84 6.22
C ASN A 178 -24.06 24.38 5.14
N ASN A 179 -25.35 23.99 5.17
CA ASN A 179 -26.36 24.40 4.19
C ASN A 179 -26.05 23.99 2.73
N GLU A 180 -25.10 23.08 2.54
CA GLU A 180 -24.77 22.48 1.26
C GLU A 180 -25.15 20.99 1.28
N GLY A 181 -25.88 20.58 0.26
CA GLY A 181 -26.11 19.18 -0.08
C GLY A 181 -25.20 18.77 -1.23
N GLY A 182 -24.61 17.59 -1.11
CA GLY A 182 -23.84 16.96 -2.18
C GLY A 182 -24.02 15.45 -2.23
N ALA A 183 -23.87 14.87 -3.41
CA ALA A 183 -23.84 13.45 -3.65
C ALA A 183 -22.58 13.12 -4.44
N SER A 184 -21.88 12.06 -4.06
CA SER A 184 -20.71 11.56 -4.78
C SER A 184 -20.83 10.06 -5.03
N ALA A 185 -20.33 9.65 -6.18
CA ALA A 185 -20.20 8.27 -6.61
C ALA A 185 -18.74 8.01 -6.99
N THR A 186 -18.11 7.06 -6.31
CA THR A 186 -16.76 6.59 -6.57
C THR A 186 -16.82 5.17 -7.09
N CYS A 187 -16.32 4.97 -8.30
CA CYS A 187 -16.05 3.67 -8.87
C CYS A 187 -14.55 3.39 -8.85
N ARG A 188 -14.15 2.22 -8.37
CA ARG A 188 -12.77 1.76 -8.35
C ARG A 188 -12.70 0.37 -8.94
N MET A 189 -11.81 0.20 -9.91
CA MET A 189 -11.53 -1.06 -10.58
C MET A 189 -10.06 -1.42 -10.34
N ARG A 190 -9.85 -2.45 -9.52
CA ARG A 190 -8.54 -3.04 -9.26
C ARG A 190 -8.16 -3.99 -10.39
N ASN A 191 -6.85 -4.03 -10.67
CA ASN A 191 -6.25 -4.88 -11.67
C ASN A 191 -6.97 -4.71 -13.03
N ALA A 192 -6.92 -3.48 -13.55
CA ALA A 192 -7.68 -3.11 -14.75
C ALA A 192 -7.21 -3.92 -15.98
N PHE A 193 -5.90 -4.01 -16.18
CA PHE A 193 -5.28 -4.70 -17.31
C PHE A 193 -4.44 -5.92 -16.91
N GLY A 194 -4.25 -6.18 -15.63
CA GLY A 194 -3.56 -7.37 -15.14
C GLY A 194 -2.18 -7.09 -14.52
N GLY A 195 -1.75 -5.83 -14.46
CA GLY A 195 -0.47 -5.37 -13.89
C GLY A 195 -0.60 -4.64 -12.56
N ALA A 196 -1.61 -4.99 -11.75
CA ALA A 196 -1.97 -4.27 -10.52
C ALA A 196 -2.32 -2.79 -10.74
N GLU A 197 -2.88 -2.46 -11.92
CA GLU A 197 -3.35 -1.11 -12.18
C GLU A 197 -4.66 -0.84 -11.42
N LEU A 198 -4.76 0.36 -10.86
CA LEU A 198 -5.88 0.85 -10.11
C LEU A 198 -6.53 2.00 -10.87
N PHE A 199 -7.66 1.71 -11.50
CA PHE A 199 -8.50 2.69 -12.14
C PHE A 199 -9.54 3.21 -11.13
N GLN A 200 -9.64 4.53 -10.99
CA GLN A 200 -10.62 5.19 -10.13
C GLN A 200 -11.35 6.27 -10.91
N ALA A 201 -12.67 6.31 -10.77
CA ALA A 201 -13.51 7.36 -11.30
C ALA A 201 -14.37 7.91 -10.15
N ASN A 202 -14.34 9.21 -9.94
CA ASN A 202 -15.19 9.92 -8.99
C ASN A 202 -16.08 10.88 -9.76
N LEU A 203 -17.35 10.91 -9.38
CA LEU A 203 -18.34 11.84 -9.87
C LEU A 203 -19.04 12.43 -8.65
N SER A 204 -19.06 13.75 -8.52
CA SER A 204 -19.72 14.43 -7.41
C SER A 204 -20.55 15.60 -7.89
N PHE A 205 -21.73 15.74 -7.31
CA PHE A 205 -22.67 16.81 -7.52
C PHE A 205 -22.86 17.52 -6.18
N ALA A 206 -22.71 18.84 -6.16
CA ALA A 206 -22.94 19.67 -5.00
C ALA A 206 -23.67 20.95 -5.41
N THR A 207 -24.24 21.64 -4.41
CA THR A 207 -24.90 22.94 -4.61
C THR A 207 -23.92 24.00 -5.14
N THR A 208 -22.74 24.12 -4.52
CA THR A 208 -21.68 25.06 -4.96
C THR A 208 -20.90 24.54 -6.17
N THR A 209 -20.57 23.25 -6.18
CA THR A 209 -19.89 22.59 -7.30
C THR A 209 -20.89 21.71 -8.03
N ARG A 210 -21.55 22.27 -9.05
CA ARG A 210 -22.66 21.60 -9.75
C ARG A 210 -22.28 20.21 -10.23
N VAL A 211 -21.11 20.08 -10.83
CA VAL A 211 -20.55 18.81 -11.29
C VAL A 211 -19.05 18.84 -11.11
N ALA A 212 -18.49 17.78 -10.54
CA ALA A 212 -17.07 17.49 -10.55
C ALA A 212 -16.86 16.03 -10.91
N PHE A 213 -15.96 15.78 -11.86
CA PHE A 213 -15.58 14.45 -12.28
C PHE A 213 -14.05 14.32 -12.24
N SER A 214 -13.56 13.15 -11.87
CA SER A 214 -12.15 12.82 -11.93
C SER A 214 -11.99 11.36 -12.30
N ALA A 215 -11.10 11.05 -13.22
CA ALA A 215 -10.69 9.70 -13.54
C ALA A 215 -9.17 9.60 -13.37
N SER A 216 -8.67 8.58 -12.69
CA SER A 216 -7.25 8.30 -12.57
C SER A 216 -6.94 6.84 -12.81
N LEU A 217 -5.80 6.60 -13.45
CA LEU A 217 -5.20 5.30 -13.66
C LEU A 217 -3.84 5.32 -12.99
N SER A 218 -3.66 4.49 -11.96
CA SER A 218 -2.39 4.36 -11.25
C SER A 218 -1.81 2.96 -11.40
N ALA A 219 -0.50 2.84 -11.57
CA ALA A 219 0.20 1.58 -11.73
C ALA A 219 1.57 1.60 -11.03
N PRO A 220 2.03 0.47 -10.47
CA PRO A 220 3.40 0.35 -9.99
C PRO A 220 4.38 0.39 -11.18
N LEU A 221 5.43 1.20 -11.09
CA LEU A 221 6.35 1.43 -12.23
C LEU A 221 7.52 0.44 -12.30
N LEU A 222 7.80 -0.31 -11.23
CA LEU A 222 8.93 -1.27 -11.19
C LEU A 222 8.93 -2.33 -12.30
N PRO A 223 7.79 -2.89 -12.73
CA PRO A 223 7.78 -3.92 -13.78
C PRO A 223 8.04 -3.38 -15.19
N TYR A 224 7.98 -2.05 -15.39
CA TYR A 224 7.90 -1.44 -16.72
C TYR A 224 9.06 -0.49 -17.06
N LEU A 225 9.97 -0.23 -16.10
CA LEU A 225 11.11 0.66 -16.34
C LEU A 225 12.32 -0.16 -16.86
N PRO A 226 12.80 0.09 -18.10
CA PRO A 226 13.88 -0.67 -18.73
C PRO A 226 15.27 -0.52 -18.07
N TYR A 227 15.40 0.31 -17.03
CA TYR A 227 16.63 0.52 -16.27
C TYR A 227 16.52 0.08 -14.79
N ALA A 228 15.36 -0.44 -14.37
CA ALA A 228 15.16 -0.87 -12.97
C ALA A 228 15.76 -2.25 -12.66
N SER A 229 16.23 -3.00 -13.66
CA SER A 229 16.76 -4.37 -13.47
C SER A 229 18.14 -4.43 -12.80
N SER A 230 18.81 -3.31 -12.55
CA SER A 230 20.18 -3.30 -12.01
C SER A 230 20.40 -2.51 -10.72
N VAL A 231 19.38 -1.83 -10.15
CA VAL A 231 19.65 -0.78 -9.15
C VAL A 231 19.14 -1.08 -7.73
N SER A 232 18.33 -2.12 -7.48
CA SER A 232 17.96 -2.45 -6.09
C SER A 232 17.93 -3.96 -5.82
N PRO A 233 18.72 -4.47 -4.85
CA PRO A 233 18.61 -5.84 -4.38
C PRO A 233 17.26 -6.15 -3.68
N ASN A 234 16.45 -5.11 -3.40
CA ASN A 234 15.09 -5.23 -2.88
C ASN A 234 14.12 -4.45 -3.80
N PRO A 235 13.29 -5.13 -4.61
CA PRO A 235 12.28 -4.49 -5.45
C PRO A 235 11.11 -3.99 -4.60
N ASP A 236 11.10 -2.70 -4.24
CA ASP A 236 10.04 -2.12 -3.42
C ASP A 236 8.91 -1.53 -4.28
N LEU A 237 7.63 -1.82 -3.99
CA LEU A 237 6.44 -1.28 -4.70
C LEU A 237 6.12 0.21 -4.44
N ASN A 238 7.07 0.92 -3.83
CA ASN A 238 6.94 2.29 -3.37
C ASN A 238 6.83 3.32 -4.51
N THR A 239 7.25 2.97 -5.72
CA THR A 239 7.21 3.86 -6.88
C THR A 239 5.99 3.60 -7.75
N ARG A 240 5.06 4.56 -7.77
CA ARG A 240 3.79 4.48 -8.52
C ARG A 240 3.65 5.65 -9.48
N GLY A 241 3.20 5.35 -10.70
CA GLY A 241 2.80 6.34 -11.68
C GLY A 241 1.29 6.51 -11.66
N GLU A 242 0.81 7.72 -11.84
CA GLU A 242 -0.60 8.06 -11.91
C GLU A 242 -0.84 9.00 -13.09
N ILE A 243 -1.81 8.67 -13.94
CA ILE A 243 -2.32 9.56 -14.98
C ILE A 243 -3.77 9.84 -14.64
N SER A 244 -4.14 11.11 -14.60
CA SER A 244 -5.47 11.54 -14.18
C SER A 244 -6.01 12.64 -15.09
N VAL A 245 -7.33 12.63 -15.26
CA VAL A 245 -8.10 13.67 -15.92
C VAL A 245 -9.16 14.12 -14.93
N PHE A 246 -9.30 15.42 -14.75
CA PHE A 246 -10.28 15.98 -13.83
C PHE A 246 -11.00 17.14 -14.49
N GLY A 247 -12.22 17.40 -14.04
CA GLY A 247 -12.93 18.61 -14.40
C GLY A 247 -14.02 18.92 -13.42
N HIS A 248 -14.31 20.20 -13.24
CA HIS A 248 -15.39 20.65 -12.39
C HIS A 248 -15.97 21.96 -12.89
N GLU A 249 -17.25 22.15 -12.63
CA GLU A 249 -17.98 23.39 -12.87
C GLU A 249 -18.49 23.89 -11.52
N ARG A 250 -17.99 25.06 -11.13
CA ARG A 250 -18.28 25.69 -9.86
C ARG A 250 -19.08 26.97 -10.09
N ASP A 251 -20.14 27.11 -9.30
CA ASP A 251 -20.92 28.32 -9.22
C ASP A 251 -20.29 29.22 -8.16
N ASN A 252 -19.62 30.28 -8.61
CA ASN A 252 -18.96 31.25 -7.74
C ASN A 252 -19.82 32.51 -7.57
N THR A 253 -21.11 32.46 -7.91
CA THR A 253 -22.01 33.63 -7.89
C THR A 253 -22.03 34.33 -6.52
N SER A 254 -21.94 33.57 -5.43
CA SER A 254 -21.98 34.09 -4.06
C SER A 254 -20.81 35.01 -3.69
N PHE A 255 -19.63 34.85 -4.29
CA PHE A 255 -18.45 35.67 -3.96
C PHE A 255 -17.90 36.48 -5.15
N ALA A 256 -17.94 35.92 -6.37
CA ALA A 256 -17.36 36.53 -7.56
C ALA A 256 -18.40 36.82 -8.65
N SER A 257 -19.70 36.56 -8.41
CA SER A 257 -20.76 36.82 -9.38
C SER A 257 -20.46 36.19 -10.75
N SER A 258 -19.80 35.03 -10.77
CA SER A 258 -19.30 34.37 -11.97
C SER A 258 -19.39 32.85 -11.89
N PHE A 259 -19.28 32.20 -13.04
CA PHE A 259 -19.16 30.74 -13.16
C PHE A 259 -17.74 30.37 -13.58
N GLU A 260 -17.24 29.27 -13.03
CA GLU A 260 -15.90 28.77 -13.32
C GLU A 260 -15.95 27.31 -13.72
N GLY A 261 -15.49 27.02 -14.94
CA GLY A 261 -15.27 25.67 -15.44
C GLY A 261 -13.77 25.38 -15.50
N VAL A 262 -13.34 24.27 -14.92
CA VAL A 262 -11.95 23.81 -14.95
C VAL A 262 -11.91 22.40 -15.51
N ARG A 263 -11.00 22.15 -16.44
CA ARG A 263 -10.73 20.81 -17.00
C ARG A 263 -9.22 20.65 -17.08
N GLY A 264 -8.69 19.51 -16.66
CA GLY A 264 -7.26 19.32 -16.61
C GLY A 264 -6.83 17.87 -16.74
N LEU A 265 -5.58 17.71 -17.15
CA LEU A 265 -4.85 16.45 -17.17
C LEU A 265 -3.65 16.58 -16.24
N ARG A 266 -3.38 15.54 -15.46
CA ARG A 266 -2.25 15.47 -14.55
C ARG A 266 -1.56 14.11 -14.66
N ALA A 267 -0.26 14.14 -14.89
CA ALA A 267 0.61 12.98 -14.84
C ALA A 267 1.54 13.13 -13.62
N ALA A 268 1.56 12.13 -12.74
CA ALA A 268 2.31 12.16 -11.50
C ALA A 268 3.13 10.87 -11.30
N VAL A 269 4.30 11.02 -10.69
CA VAL A 269 5.13 9.92 -10.20
C VAL A 269 5.34 10.12 -8.71
N ARG A 270 4.96 9.12 -7.93
CA ARG A 270 5.11 9.07 -6.49
C ARG A 270 6.19 8.05 -6.13
N THR A 271 7.07 8.41 -5.21
CA THR A 271 8.16 7.54 -4.74
C THR A 271 8.40 7.75 -3.26
N GLY A 272 8.71 6.68 -2.54
CA GLY A 272 9.15 6.74 -1.15
C GLY A 272 8.15 6.12 -0.17
N THR A 273 8.48 6.21 1.11
CA THR A 273 7.70 5.60 2.20
C THR A 273 7.27 6.68 3.19
N LEU A 274 6.11 6.52 3.82
CA LEU A 274 5.52 7.52 4.72
C LEU A 274 6.49 8.03 5.81
N ARG A 275 7.28 7.13 6.40
CA ARG A 275 8.22 7.46 7.49
C ARG A 275 9.51 8.14 7.02
N LYS A 276 10.06 7.74 5.87
CA LYS A 276 11.29 8.34 5.31
C LYS A 276 10.99 9.63 4.53
N GLY A 277 9.79 9.73 4.00
CA GLY A 277 9.33 10.81 3.13
C GLY A 277 8.86 10.25 1.80
N THR A 278 7.72 10.74 1.33
CA THR A 278 7.19 10.51 -0.01
C THR A 278 7.41 11.76 -0.85
N HIS A 279 7.89 11.54 -2.07
CA HIS A 279 8.09 12.56 -3.09
C HIS A 279 7.08 12.32 -4.20
N GLU A 280 6.35 13.36 -4.58
CA GLU A 280 5.44 13.35 -5.71
C GLU A 280 5.87 14.43 -6.69
N PHE A 281 6.22 14.01 -7.90
CA PHE A 281 6.48 14.90 -9.02
C PHE A 281 5.29 14.81 -9.97
N ALA A 282 4.61 15.91 -10.24
CA ALA A 282 3.47 15.92 -11.14
C ALA A 282 3.52 17.07 -12.13
N TYR A 283 3.21 16.77 -13.38
CA TYR A 283 3.01 17.74 -14.44
C TYR A 283 1.51 17.84 -14.73
N GLU A 284 0.97 19.05 -14.71
CA GLU A 284 -0.45 19.31 -14.96
C GLU A 284 -0.65 20.33 -16.08
N GLY A 285 -1.66 20.07 -16.91
CA GLY A 285 -2.20 20.99 -17.90
C GLY A 285 -3.66 21.24 -17.59
N VAL A 286 -4.02 22.49 -17.32
CA VAL A 286 -5.34 22.90 -16.85
C VAL A 286 -5.89 23.98 -17.77
N LEU A 287 -7.07 23.74 -18.31
CA LEU A 287 -7.88 24.74 -19.01
C LEU A 287 -8.96 25.25 -18.06
N ARG A 288 -8.91 26.53 -17.78
CA ARG A 288 -9.88 27.26 -16.98
C ARG A 288 -10.75 28.11 -17.91
N HIS A 289 -12.03 28.23 -17.59
CA HIS A 289 -12.95 29.11 -18.29
C HIS A 289 -13.82 29.85 -17.27
N ILE A 290 -13.75 31.18 -17.28
CA ILE A 290 -14.62 32.04 -16.48
C ILE A 290 -15.71 32.59 -17.38
N GLY A 291 -16.97 32.35 -17.02
CA GLY A 291 -18.14 32.72 -17.84
C GLY A 291 -19.36 33.09 -16.99
N ASN A 292 -20.49 33.32 -17.66
CA ASN A 292 -21.80 33.65 -17.06
C ASN A 292 -21.70 34.73 -15.95
N LEU A 293 -21.15 35.88 -16.31
CA LEU A 293 -20.97 36.99 -15.36
C LEU A 293 -22.31 37.63 -15.04
N ALA A 294 -22.61 37.79 -13.76
CA ALA A 294 -23.78 38.57 -13.34
C ALA A 294 -23.56 40.07 -13.61
N PRO A 295 -24.62 40.88 -13.73
CA PRO A 295 -24.50 42.33 -13.91
C PRO A 295 -23.67 43.01 -12.81
N THR A 296 -23.70 42.46 -11.60
CA THR A 296 -22.95 42.92 -10.41
C THR A 296 -21.47 42.50 -10.39
N ALA A 297 -20.99 41.75 -11.39
CA ALA A 297 -19.58 41.33 -11.44
C ALA A 297 -18.64 42.53 -11.56
N SER A 298 -17.57 42.50 -10.76
CA SER A 298 -16.52 43.53 -10.75
C SER A 298 -15.80 43.61 -12.09
N ILE A 299 -15.15 44.76 -12.35
CA ILE A 299 -14.36 44.98 -13.56
C ILE A 299 -13.23 43.95 -13.66
N SER A 300 -12.58 43.60 -12.55
CA SER A 300 -11.51 42.59 -12.52
C SER A 300 -11.97 41.19 -12.94
N ILE A 301 -13.18 40.76 -12.56
CA ILE A 301 -13.74 39.47 -12.99
C ILE A 301 -14.13 39.51 -14.47
N ARG A 302 -14.57 40.69 -14.96
CA ARG A 302 -14.85 40.91 -16.38
C ARG A 302 -13.59 40.88 -17.24
N GLU A 303 -12.47 41.40 -16.74
CA GLU A 303 -11.16 41.32 -17.41
C GLU A 303 -10.60 39.90 -17.40
N ALA A 304 -10.80 39.15 -16.32
CA ALA A 304 -10.39 37.75 -16.22
C ALA A 304 -11.34 36.77 -16.95
N ALA A 305 -12.44 37.26 -17.53
CA ALA A 305 -13.41 36.43 -18.23
C ALA A 305 -12.80 35.83 -19.50
N GLY A 306 -13.18 34.59 -19.80
CA GLY A 306 -12.68 33.86 -20.96
C GLY A 306 -11.90 32.59 -20.59
N PRO A 307 -11.37 31.90 -21.61
CA PRO A 307 -10.51 30.74 -21.42
C PRO A 307 -9.10 31.18 -21.00
N SER A 308 -8.48 30.41 -20.11
CA SER A 308 -7.08 30.54 -19.71
C SER A 308 -6.46 29.16 -19.57
N MET A 309 -5.24 29.00 -20.08
CA MET A 309 -4.50 27.73 -19.97
C MET A 309 -3.33 27.86 -18.99
N LYS A 310 -3.22 26.90 -18.08
CA LYS A 310 -2.10 26.76 -17.14
C LYS A 310 -1.37 25.45 -17.42
N SER A 311 -0.07 25.51 -17.62
CA SER A 311 0.80 24.34 -17.48
C SER A 311 1.72 24.53 -16.27
N ALA A 312 1.80 23.53 -15.41
CA ALA A 312 2.57 23.61 -14.18
C ALA A 312 3.30 22.32 -13.85
N LEU A 313 4.53 22.46 -13.38
CA LEU A 313 5.30 21.40 -12.75
C LEU A 313 5.17 21.55 -11.24
N SER A 314 4.82 20.47 -10.57
CA SER A 314 4.65 20.43 -9.12
C SER A 314 5.53 19.36 -8.48
N HIS A 315 6.10 19.70 -7.33
CA HIS A 315 6.85 18.79 -6.47
C HIS A 315 6.29 18.88 -5.06
N THR A 316 5.80 17.76 -4.54
CA THR A 316 5.29 17.65 -3.17
C THR A 316 6.15 16.67 -2.39
N TYR A 317 6.76 17.15 -1.31
CA TYR A 317 7.39 16.33 -0.29
C TYR A 317 6.44 16.17 0.89
N MET A 318 6.21 14.94 1.34
CA MET A 318 5.39 14.65 2.51
C MET A 318 6.09 13.65 3.42
N ARG A 319 6.14 13.96 4.71
CA ARG A 319 6.65 13.04 5.74
C ARG A 319 5.68 13.03 6.91
N ASP A 320 5.17 11.84 7.23
CA ASP A 320 4.27 11.65 8.36
C ASP A 320 4.88 10.64 9.34
N THR A 321 5.09 11.10 10.56
CA THR A 321 5.59 10.30 11.69
C THR A 321 4.62 10.28 12.85
N ARG A 322 3.39 10.79 12.64
CA ARG A 322 2.32 10.75 13.64
C ARG A 322 1.90 9.30 13.90
N ASP A 323 1.48 9.05 15.13
CA ASP A 323 0.88 7.79 15.58
C ASP A 323 -0.50 7.54 14.97
N ASP A 324 -1.32 8.60 14.86
CA ASP A 324 -2.61 8.61 14.18
C ASP A 324 -2.68 9.79 13.20
N ALA A 325 -3.27 9.56 12.02
CA ALA A 325 -3.40 10.59 10.98
C ALA A 325 -4.42 11.68 11.32
N LEU A 326 -5.45 11.36 12.12
CA LEU A 326 -6.55 12.24 12.48
C LEU A 326 -6.33 12.90 13.85
N LEU A 327 -6.10 12.09 14.88
CA LEU A 327 -5.99 12.57 16.28
C LEU A 327 -4.55 12.68 16.77
N GLY A 328 -3.56 12.46 15.89
CA GLY A 328 -2.14 12.25 16.21
C GLY A 328 -1.68 12.88 17.53
N THR A 329 -1.33 12.04 18.49
CA THR A 329 -0.93 12.45 19.84
C THR A 329 0.59 12.58 19.99
N ARG A 330 1.35 11.92 19.12
CA ARG A 330 2.82 11.97 19.07
C ARG A 330 3.31 11.92 17.64
N GLY A 331 4.26 12.80 17.31
CA GLY A 331 5.00 12.78 16.04
C GLY A 331 4.88 14.09 15.30
N SER A 332 5.37 14.11 14.06
CA SER A 332 5.31 15.30 13.20
C SER A 332 4.80 14.94 11.81
N TYR A 333 4.05 15.87 11.23
CA TYR A 333 3.66 15.89 9.83
C TYR A 333 4.28 17.11 9.16
N VAL A 334 4.94 16.90 8.04
CA VAL A 334 5.50 17.96 7.20
C VAL A 334 5.07 17.68 5.77
N LYS A 335 4.45 18.67 5.14
CA LYS A 335 4.14 18.68 3.72
C LYS A 335 4.65 19.98 3.11
N VAL A 336 5.49 19.88 2.09
CA VAL A 336 6.02 21.02 1.34
C VAL A 336 5.67 20.79 -0.12
N SER A 337 4.94 21.72 -0.72
CA SER A 337 4.52 21.68 -2.12
C SER A 337 5.10 22.89 -2.85
N HIS A 338 5.76 22.65 -3.97
CA HIS A 338 6.20 23.67 -4.91
C HIS A 338 5.44 23.48 -6.21
N GLU A 339 4.97 24.56 -6.81
CA GLU A 339 4.28 24.59 -8.09
C GLU A 339 4.91 25.72 -8.93
N LEU A 340 5.43 25.36 -10.09
CA LEU A 340 6.02 26.26 -11.06
C LEU A 340 5.15 26.24 -12.32
N ALA A 341 4.40 27.32 -12.53
CA ALA A 341 3.61 27.55 -13.73
C ALA A 341 4.34 28.49 -14.69
N GLY A 342 4.21 28.27 -16.00
CA GLY A 342 4.86 29.09 -17.03
C GLY A 342 5.69 28.30 -18.04
N LEU A 343 5.57 26.97 -18.06
CA LEU A 343 6.15 26.11 -19.10
C LEU A 343 5.32 26.11 -20.40
N GLY A 344 4.28 26.96 -20.46
CA GLY A 344 3.30 27.10 -21.53
C GLY A 344 1.94 27.57 -21.00
N GLY A 345 1.17 28.27 -21.84
CA GLY A 345 -0.12 28.88 -21.48
C GLY A 345 0.00 30.31 -20.99
N ASP A 346 -1.10 30.83 -20.43
CA ASP A 346 -1.27 32.25 -20.10
C ASP A 346 -0.89 32.60 -18.65
N ALA A 347 -0.61 31.58 -17.83
CA ALA A 347 -0.32 31.74 -16.40
C ALA A 347 1.16 31.44 -16.08
N SER A 348 1.84 32.43 -15.51
CA SER A 348 3.19 32.32 -14.95
C SER A 348 3.18 32.64 -13.46
N PHE A 349 3.57 31.69 -12.63
CA PHE A 349 3.74 31.92 -11.19
C PHE A 349 4.61 30.84 -10.57
N TYR A 350 5.27 31.20 -9.47
CA TYR A 350 5.89 30.23 -8.58
C TYR A 350 5.15 30.24 -7.24
N LYS A 351 4.56 29.12 -6.87
CA LYS A 351 3.82 28.93 -5.64
C LYS A 351 4.52 27.93 -4.74
N THR A 352 4.67 28.28 -3.48
CA THR A 352 5.15 27.37 -2.43
C THR A 352 4.15 27.33 -1.28
N GLU A 353 3.77 26.12 -0.88
CA GLU A 353 2.91 25.87 0.27
C GLU A 353 3.64 24.94 1.26
N GLY A 354 3.77 25.39 2.51
CA GLY A 354 4.22 24.56 3.62
C GLY A 354 3.08 24.30 4.60
N ALA A 355 2.90 23.05 5.00
CA ALA A 355 2.02 22.64 6.09
C ALA A 355 2.80 21.76 7.07
N THR A 356 2.85 22.17 8.33
CA THR A 356 3.52 21.43 9.40
C THR A 356 2.58 21.23 10.57
N GLN A 357 2.58 20.03 11.16
CA GLN A 357 1.88 19.75 12.42
C GLN A 357 2.83 18.99 13.34
N LEU A 358 2.92 19.40 14.59
CA LEU A 358 3.72 18.74 15.60
C LEU A 358 2.82 18.33 16.75
N ALA A 359 2.76 17.04 17.06
CA ALA A 359 2.01 16.49 18.17
C ALA A 359 2.97 15.94 19.23
N ARG A 360 2.81 16.35 20.47
CA ARG A 360 3.59 15.85 21.61
C ARG A 360 2.73 15.81 22.86
N ARG A 361 2.63 14.63 23.48
CA ARG A 361 2.04 14.48 24.82
C ARG A 361 2.92 15.17 25.87
N LEU A 362 2.35 16.10 26.63
CA LEU A 362 3.02 16.80 27.73
C LEU A 362 2.71 16.16 29.10
N VAL A 363 1.50 15.61 29.30
CA VAL A 363 1.07 14.94 30.54
C VAL A 363 0.25 13.68 30.19
N PRO A 364 0.42 12.53 30.88
CA PRO A 364 -0.43 11.35 30.67
C PRO A 364 -1.88 11.65 31.06
N GLY A 365 -2.80 11.61 30.09
CA GLY A 365 -4.25 11.80 30.31
C GLY A 365 -4.81 13.17 29.91
N VAL A 366 -3.98 14.13 29.52
CA VAL A 366 -4.42 15.43 28.98
C VAL A 366 -3.95 15.52 27.53
N GLU A 367 -4.88 15.33 26.59
CA GLU A 367 -4.63 15.53 25.17
C GLU A 367 -4.74 17.02 24.85
N TRP A 368 -3.59 17.65 24.59
CA TRP A 368 -3.55 18.97 23.99
C TRP A 368 -3.16 18.79 22.53
N VAL A 369 -4.06 19.15 21.62
CA VAL A 369 -3.73 19.30 20.19
C VAL A 369 -3.20 20.72 20.02
N PRO A 370 -1.88 20.96 19.91
CA PRO A 370 -1.39 22.28 19.56
C PRO A 370 -1.86 22.58 18.13
N LEU A 371 -2.81 23.50 18.04
CA LEU A 371 -3.33 24.08 16.81
C LEU A 371 -2.25 25.00 16.24
N GLY A 372 -1.33 24.40 15.49
CA GLY A 372 -0.27 25.10 14.77
C GLY A 372 -0.32 24.73 13.29
N LEU A 373 -1.44 24.94 12.61
CA LEU A 373 -1.49 24.89 11.16
C LEU A 373 -0.83 26.17 10.61
N GLY A 374 0.50 26.21 10.61
CA GLY A 374 1.26 27.23 9.89
C GLY A 374 1.15 26.94 8.39
N ARG A 375 0.14 27.47 7.72
CA ARG A 375 0.07 27.50 6.25
C ARG A 375 0.82 28.74 5.78
N ALA A 376 2.07 28.57 5.37
CA ALA A 376 2.80 29.60 4.67
C ALA A 376 2.54 29.42 3.17
N GLU A 377 1.86 30.40 2.57
CA GLU A 377 1.61 30.45 1.12
C GLU A 377 2.40 31.63 0.56
N GLY A 378 3.42 31.33 -0.25
CA GLY A 378 4.20 32.34 -0.97
C GLY A 378 3.96 32.17 -2.46
N ALA A 379 3.39 33.17 -3.11
CA ALA A 379 3.26 33.25 -4.55
C ALA A 379 4.16 34.39 -5.07
N ALA A 380 5.18 34.06 -5.84
CA ALA A 380 5.94 35.04 -6.61
C ALA A 380 5.33 35.10 -8.01
N LEU A 381 4.74 36.25 -8.35
CA LEU A 381 4.32 36.57 -9.71
C LEU A 381 5.56 37.07 -10.45
N GLY A 382 5.88 36.44 -11.58
CA GLY A 382 6.99 36.82 -12.47
C GLY A 382 6.49 37.62 -13.66
#